data_AF-A0A7X7YB87-F1
#
_entry.id   AF-A0A7X7YB87-F1
#
_cell.length_a   1.000
_cell.length_b   1.000
_cell.length_c   1.000
_cell.angle_alpha   90.00
_cell.angle_beta   90.00
_cell.angle_gamma   90.00
#
_symmetry.space_group_name_H-M   'P 1'
#
loop_
_entity.id
_entity.type
_entity.pdbx_description
1 polymer ?
#
loop_
_entity_poly.entity_id
_entity_poly.type
_entity_poly.pdbx_seq_one_letter_code
_entity_poly.pdbx_strand_id
1 'polypeptide(L)'
;EKDLFNYLKNKGIGYFEFSAESEKVRQFILNQFSYKGIQSEYEFSFRRNKRYERNIAAVPGYKIRKVDYDFIEELENGTYENKSFLTKRLLESWGTYNNFISKSYAYAAVFKNRIVSVIAGTARFKNIIPIDIETENTHRRKGLAYVLIQHFVNECV
;
A
#
# COMPACT_ATOMS: atom_id res chain seq x y z
N GLU A 1 15.26 -23.13 -9.35
CA GLU A 1 15.72 -21.73 -9.26
C GLU A 1 15.65 -20.98 -10.60
N LYS A 2 16.32 -21.45 -11.66
CA LYS A 2 16.28 -20.80 -13.00
C LYS A 2 14.86 -20.57 -13.54
N ASP A 3 13.94 -21.50 -13.25
CA ASP A 3 12.57 -21.45 -13.76
C ASP A 3 11.75 -20.29 -13.15
N LEU A 4 11.77 -20.12 -11.82
CA LEU A 4 11.07 -19.03 -11.13
C LEU A 4 11.58 -17.65 -11.57
N PHE A 5 12.90 -17.44 -11.61
CA PHE A 5 13.45 -16.13 -11.99
C PHE A 5 13.24 -15.80 -13.48
N ASN A 6 13.27 -16.80 -14.36
CA ASN A 6 12.93 -16.59 -15.76
C ASN A 6 11.45 -16.25 -15.93
N TYR A 7 10.56 -16.94 -15.18
CA TYR A 7 9.15 -16.62 -15.13
C TYR A 7 8.90 -15.17 -14.67
N LEU A 8 9.54 -14.75 -13.56
CA LEU A 8 9.41 -13.39 -13.02
C LEU A 8 9.91 -12.33 -14.00
N LYS A 9 11.06 -12.56 -14.65
CA LYS A 9 11.59 -11.65 -15.68
C LYS A 9 10.65 -11.52 -16.88
N ASN A 10 10.04 -12.62 -17.33
CA ASN A 10 9.05 -12.60 -18.41
C ASN A 10 7.77 -11.82 -18.03
N LYS A 11 7.52 -11.62 -16.72
CA LYS A 11 6.46 -10.75 -16.19
C LYS A 11 6.91 -9.31 -15.97
N GLY A 12 8.14 -8.95 -16.34
CA GLY A 12 8.72 -7.63 -16.12
C GLY A 12 9.19 -7.38 -14.68
N ILE A 13 9.28 -8.43 -13.85
CA ILE A 13 9.74 -8.34 -12.46
C ILE A 13 11.25 -8.58 -12.44
N GLY A 14 12.01 -7.50 -12.25
CA GLY A 14 13.49 -7.51 -12.27
C GLY A 14 14.15 -7.59 -10.90
N TYR A 15 13.39 -7.42 -9.83
CA TYR A 15 13.88 -7.32 -8.46
C TYR A 15 12.93 -8.03 -7.50
N PHE A 16 13.46 -8.44 -6.35
CA PHE A 16 12.70 -8.89 -5.20
C PHE A 16 13.40 -8.39 -3.94
N GLU A 17 12.64 -8.24 -2.88
CA GLU A 17 13.14 -7.86 -1.57
C GLU A 17 13.05 -9.06 -0.62
N PHE A 18 13.97 -9.14 0.33
CA PHE A 18 13.91 -10.14 1.39
C PHE A 18 14.34 -9.53 2.73
N SER A 19 13.73 -10.00 3.80
CA SER A 19 14.21 -9.83 5.16
C SER A 19 14.59 -11.20 5.74
N ALA A 20 15.46 -11.20 6.74
CA ALA A 20 15.93 -12.43 7.37
C ALA A 20 15.80 -12.34 8.89
N GLU A 21 15.24 -13.40 9.48
CA GLU A 21 14.99 -13.51 10.92
C GLU A 21 16.23 -13.89 11.75
N SER A 22 17.32 -14.31 11.09
CA SER A 22 18.59 -14.63 11.74
C SER A 22 19.78 -14.35 10.83
N GLU A 23 20.95 -14.12 11.42
CA GLU A 23 22.19 -13.92 10.66
C GLU A 23 22.54 -15.16 9.82
N LYS A 24 22.23 -16.36 10.31
CA LYS A 24 22.47 -17.61 9.56
C LYS A 24 21.64 -17.65 8.27
N VAL A 25 20.34 -17.32 8.35
CA VAL A 25 19.47 -17.26 7.17
C VAL A 25 19.90 -16.12 6.25
N ARG A 26 20.27 -14.96 6.81
CA ARG A 26 20.79 -13.82 6.04
C ARG A 26 22.00 -14.23 5.22
N GLN A 27 23.01 -14.83 5.84
CA GLN A 27 24.22 -15.29 5.16
C GLN A 27 23.92 -16.36 4.13
N PHE A 28 23.01 -17.29 4.43
CA PHE A 28 22.59 -18.31 3.47
C PHE A 28 22.01 -17.67 2.19
N ILE A 29 21.07 -16.73 2.32
CA ILE A 29 20.46 -16.03 1.20
C ILE A 29 21.49 -15.21 0.43
N LEU A 30 22.32 -14.42 1.13
CA LEU A 30 23.36 -13.60 0.49
C LEU A 30 24.34 -14.45 -0.33
N ASN A 31 24.72 -15.63 0.18
CA ASN A 31 25.61 -16.54 -0.54
C ASN A 31 24.98 -17.07 -1.84
N GLN A 32 23.67 -17.37 -1.85
CA GLN A 32 22.97 -17.78 -3.08
C GLN A 32 23.01 -16.70 -4.16
N PHE A 33 23.07 -15.42 -3.77
CA PHE A 33 23.08 -14.27 -4.68
C PHE A 33 24.42 -13.53 -4.72
N SER A 34 25.51 -14.17 -4.29
CA SER A 34 26.85 -13.58 -4.22
C SER A 34 27.39 -13.05 -5.56
N TYR A 35 26.85 -13.54 -6.68
CA TYR A 35 27.16 -13.09 -8.04
C TYR A 35 26.38 -11.84 -8.48
N LYS A 36 25.54 -11.25 -7.61
CA LYS A 36 24.73 -10.05 -7.89
C LYS A 36 25.10 -8.91 -6.94
N GLY A 37 24.95 -7.68 -7.41
CA GLY A 37 24.90 -6.51 -6.54
C GLY A 37 23.60 -6.54 -5.73
N ILE A 38 23.72 -6.48 -4.40
CA ILE A 38 22.58 -6.47 -3.47
C ILE A 38 22.50 -5.08 -2.86
N GLN A 39 21.32 -4.46 -2.94
CA GLN A 39 21.02 -3.22 -2.24
C GLN A 39 20.51 -3.54 -0.83
N SER A 40 20.81 -2.66 0.12
CA SER A 40 20.36 -2.79 1.51
C SER A 40 19.78 -1.47 1.97
N GLU A 41 18.67 -1.55 2.70
CA GLU A 41 18.03 -0.41 3.33
C GLU A 41 17.62 -0.74 4.78
N TYR A 42 17.34 0.31 5.55
CA TYR A 42 16.80 0.19 6.90
C TYR A 42 15.30 0.40 6.86
N GLU A 43 14.54 -0.61 7.29
CA GLU A 43 13.11 -0.50 7.49
C GLU A 43 12.79 -0.20 8.97
N PHE A 44 11.95 0.80 9.22
CA PHE A 44 11.47 1.13 10.56
C PHE A 44 10.01 0.73 10.72
N SER A 45 9.72 -0.08 11.73
CA SER A 45 8.36 -0.45 12.09
C SER A 45 7.80 0.46 13.17
N PHE A 46 6.68 1.12 12.88
CA PHE A 46 5.97 1.97 13.83
C PHE A 46 4.61 1.37 14.18
N ARG A 47 4.20 1.47 15.45
CA ARG A 47 2.89 1.02 15.91
C ARG A 47 2.17 2.14 16.62
N ARG A 48 0.87 2.27 16.34
CA ARG A 48 -0.03 3.19 17.04
C ARG A 48 -1.27 2.44 17.51
N ASN A 49 -1.69 2.71 18.73
CA ASN A 49 -2.86 2.11 19.40
C ASN A 49 -3.84 3.17 19.93
N LYS A 50 -3.71 4.41 19.46
CA LYS A 50 -4.55 5.55 19.83
C LYS A 50 -5.07 6.24 18.58
N ARG A 51 -6.36 6.59 18.60
CA ARG A 51 -6.98 7.43 17.57
C ARG A 51 -6.27 8.78 17.48
N TYR A 52 -6.36 9.39 16.31
CA TYR A 52 -6.11 10.82 16.14
C TYR A 52 -7.33 11.62 16.61
N GLU A 53 -7.13 12.92 16.88
CA GLU A 53 -8.24 13.82 17.19
C GLU A 53 -9.26 13.85 16.05
N ARG A 54 -10.55 14.04 16.38
CA ARG A 54 -11.65 13.92 15.42
C ARG A 54 -11.61 14.98 14.31
N ASN A 55 -11.02 16.15 14.58
CA ASN A 55 -10.93 17.24 13.61
C ASN A 55 -9.72 17.05 12.68
N ILE A 56 -9.81 16.04 11.81
CA ILE A 56 -8.80 15.84 10.76
C ILE A 56 -8.87 17.02 9.79
N ALA A 57 -7.74 17.69 9.59
CA ALA A 57 -7.67 18.87 8.74
C ALA A 57 -7.99 18.51 7.28
N ALA A 58 -8.90 19.29 6.68
CA ALA A 58 -9.15 19.21 5.25
C ALA A 58 -7.91 19.68 4.47
N VAL A 59 -7.61 19.02 3.35
CA VAL A 59 -6.56 19.45 2.42
C VAL A 59 -7.23 20.20 1.25
N PRO A 60 -7.02 21.51 1.10
CA PRO A 60 -7.73 22.31 0.11
C PRO A 60 -7.60 21.76 -1.32
N GLY A 61 -8.74 21.61 -2.00
CA GLY A 61 -8.82 21.11 -3.38
C GLY A 61 -8.82 19.59 -3.52
N TYR A 62 -8.67 18.84 -2.42
CA TYR A 62 -8.70 17.38 -2.42
C TYR A 62 -9.94 16.84 -1.71
N LYS A 63 -10.50 15.76 -2.24
CA LYS A 63 -11.53 14.97 -1.56
C LYS A 63 -10.89 13.72 -0.97
N ILE A 64 -11.04 13.51 0.33
CA ILE A 64 -10.64 12.27 0.98
C ILE A 64 -11.86 11.34 0.99
N ARG A 65 -11.72 10.14 0.43
CA ARG A 65 -12.79 9.15 0.27
C ARG A 65 -12.36 7.85 0.93
N LYS A 66 -13.26 7.23 1.71
CA LYS A 66 -13.12 5.83 2.11
C LYS A 66 -13.31 4.97 0.87
N VAL A 67 -12.58 3.87 0.79
CA VAL A 67 -12.78 2.85 -0.24
C VAL A 67 -13.77 1.83 0.31
N ASP A 68 -15.05 2.14 0.17
CA ASP A 68 -16.18 1.27 0.47
C ASP A 68 -16.82 0.75 -0.83
N TYR A 69 -17.96 0.06 -0.72
CA TYR A 69 -18.66 -0.49 -1.89
C TYR A 69 -19.05 0.59 -2.90
N ASP A 70 -19.56 1.73 -2.43
CA ASP A 70 -19.98 2.84 -3.29
C ASP A 70 -18.78 3.42 -4.05
N PHE A 71 -17.63 3.60 -3.39
CA PHE A 71 -16.40 4.03 -4.05
C PHE A 71 -15.94 3.01 -5.11
N ILE A 72 -16.04 1.72 -4.81
CA ILE A 72 -15.63 0.65 -5.73
C ILE A 72 -16.56 0.62 -6.95
N GLU A 73 -17.87 0.80 -6.77
CA GLU A 73 -18.81 0.92 -7.88
C GLU A 73 -18.47 2.12 -8.78
N GLU A 74 -18.23 3.31 -8.20
CA GLU A 74 -17.78 4.49 -8.94
C GLU A 74 -16.48 4.21 -9.73
N LEU A 75 -15.54 3.48 -9.11
CA LEU A 75 -14.24 3.10 -9.68
C LEU A 75 -14.39 2.14 -10.88
N GLU A 76 -15.25 1.14 -10.77
CA GLU A 76 -15.55 0.18 -11.83
C GLU A 76 -16.28 0.84 -13.00
N ASN A 77 -17.19 1.79 -12.70
CA ASN A 77 -17.88 2.62 -13.68
C ASN A 77 -16.99 3.67 -14.36
N GLY A 78 -15.71 3.75 -13.98
CA GLY A 78 -14.73 4.63 -14.64
C GLY A 78 -14.82 6.10 -14.22
N THR A 79 -15.41 6.39 -13.06
CA THR A 79 -15.53 7.76 -12.51
C THR A 79 -14.17 8.40 -12.26
N TYR A 80 -13.15 7.58 -11.97
CA TYR A 80 -11.84 8.05 -11.55
C TYR A 80 -10.74 7.78 -12.58
N GLU A 81 -9.93 8.81 -12.84
CA GLU A 81 -8.65 8.64 -13.51
C GLU A 81 -7.63 7.97 -12.58
N ASN A 82 -6.60 7.35 -13.17
CA ASN A 82 -5.50 6.69 -12.45
C ASN A 82 -5.99 5.56 -11.51
N LYS A 83 -7.08 4.88 -11.86
CA LYS A 83 -7.66 3.81 -11.03
C LYS A 83 -6.67 2.70 -10.67
N SER A 84 -5.72 2.39 -11.57
CA SER A 84 -4.67 1.39 -11.33
C SER A 84 -3.78 1.71 -10.13
N PHE A 85 -3.68 2.98 -9.74
CA PHE A 85 -2.94 3.41 -8.56
C PHE A 85 -3.53 2.85 -7.26
N LEU A 86 -4.84 2.56 -7.25
CA LEU A 86 -5.52 1.89 -6.14
C LEU A 86 -5.79 0.40 -6.45
N THR A 87 -6.36 0.08 -7.61
CA THR A 87 -6.90 -1.28 -7.87
C THR A 87 -5.83 -2.36 -7.80
N LYS A 88 -4.61 -2.10 -8.29
CA LYS A 88 -3.50 -3.06 -8.21
C LYS A 88 -3.21 -3.45 -6.77
N ARG A 89 -3.09 -2.46 -5.87
CA ARG A 89 -2.84 -2.68 -4.44
C ARG A 89 -3.91 -3.53 -3.78
N LEU A 90 -5.18 -3.24 -4.08
CA LEU A 90 -6.30 -3.98 -3.49
C LEU A 90 -6.34 -5.43 -4.00
N LEU A 91 -6.24 -5.62 -5.31
CA LEU A 91 -6.42 -6.92 -5.96
C LEU A 91 -5.19 -7.82 -5.80
N GLU A 92 -3.97 -7.29 -5.86
CA GLU A 92 -2.75 -8.07 -5.64
C GLU A 92 -2.62 -8.49 -4.16
N SER A 93 -3.17 -7.71 -3.22
CA SER A 93 -3.18 -8.03 -1.79
C SER A 93 -4.28 -9.04 -1.41
N TRP A 94 -5.50 -8.88 -1.96
CA TRP A 94 -6.69 -9.57 -1.45
C TRP A 94 -7.40 -10.46 -2.48
N GLY A 95 -6.98 -10.42 -3.75
CA GLY A 95 -7.57 -11.14 -4.87
C GLY A 95 -8.91 -10.57 -5.36
N THR A 96 -9.79 -10.12 -4.47
CA THR A 96 -11.09 -9.53 -4.80
C THR A 96 -11.44 -8.35 -3.90
N TYR A 97 -12.31 -7.47 -4.38
CA TYR A 97 -12.82 -6.34 -3.59
C TYR A 97 -13.60 -6.79 -2.35
N ASN A 98 -14.38 -7.88 -2.45
CA ASN A 98 -15.09 -8.44 -1.30
C ASN A 98 -14.13 -8.94 -0.21
N ASN A 99 -13.05 -9.62 -0.60
CA ASN A 99 -12.02 -10.03 0.34
C ASN A 99 -11.33 -8.84 0.99
N PHE A 100 -11.08 -7.77 0.23
CA PHE A 100 -10.51 -6.54 0.76
C PHE A 100 -11.45 -5.88 1.79
N ILE A 101 -12.69 -5.57 1.41
CA ILE A 101 -13.66 -4.86 2.27
C ILE A 101 -13.91 -5.63 3.58
N SER A 102 -13.99 -6.96 3.52
CA SER A 102 -14.24 -7.78 4.71
C SER A 102 -13.05 -7.88 5.67
N LYS A 103 -11.82 -7.57 5.22
CA LYS A 103 -10.60 -7.85 5.99
C LYS A 103 -9.76 -6.62 6.27
N SER A 104 -9.94 -5.52 5.57
CA SER A 104 -9.03 -4.37 5.57
C SER A 104 -9.75 -3.05 5.35
N TYR A 105 -8.97 -1.97 5.31
CA TYR A 105 -9.43 -0.61 5.04
C TYR A 105 -8.56 0.03 3.96
N ALA A 106 -9.09 1.05 3.29
CA ALA A 106 -8.31 1.92 2.43
C ALA A 106 -8.98 3.29 2.32
N TYR A 107 -8.17 4.30 2.02
CA TYR A 107 -8.63 5.65 1.70
C TYR A 107 -7.88 6.17 0.48
N ALA A 108 -8.57 7.00 -0.31
CA ALA A 108 -8.01 7.69 -1.45
C ALA A 108 -8.17 9.20 -1.31
N ALA A 109 -7.14 9.94 -1.73
CA ALA A 109 -7.25 11.37 -2.00
C ALA A 109 -7.48 11.58 -3.50
N VAL A 110 -8.54 12.31 -3.83
CA VAL A 110 -8.97 12.60 -5.20
C VAL A 110 -8.82 14.08 -5.50
N PHE A 111 -8.16 14.41 -6.61
CA PHE A 111 -8.02 15.77 -7.13
C PHE A 111 -8.55 15.82 -8.56
N LYS A 112 -9.60 16.61 -8.82
CA LYS A 112 -10.25 16.71 -10.16
C LYS A 112 -10.55 15.33 -10.77
N ASN A 113 -11.20 14.45 -10.01
CA ASN A 113 -11.53 13.06 -10.38
C ASN A 113 -10.34 12.12 -10.63
N ARG A 114 -9.10 12.55 -10.37
CA ARG A 114 -7.92 11.68 -10.40
C ARG A 114 -7.58 11.19 -9.00
N ILE A 115 -7.30 9.90 -8.85
CA ILE A 115 -6.72 9.34 -7.62
C ILE A 115 -5.23 9.71 -7.60
N VAL A 116 -4.82 10.48 -6.59
CA VAL A 116 -3.47 11.05 -6.48
C VAL A 116 -2.71 10.63 -5.22
N SER A 117 -3.42 10.06 -4.24
CA SER A 117 -2.80 9.43 -3.07
C SER A 117 -3.70 8.32 -2.54
N VAL A 118 -3.10 7.24 -2.04
CA VAL A 118 -3.81 6.09 -1.48
C VAL A 118 -3.11 5.61 -0.21
N ILE A 119 -3.90 5.06 0.71
CA ILE A 119 -3.43 4.18 1.78
C ILE A 119 -4.28 2.92 1.73
N ALA A 120 -3.68 1.74 1.81
CA ALA A 120 -4.38 0.47 1.82
C ALA A 120 -3.73 -0.50 2.80
N GLY A 121 -4.54 -1.26 3.54
CA GLY A 121 -4.03 -2.38 4.32
C GLY A 121 -3.82 -3.59 3.41
N THR A 122 -2.58 -4.08 3.32
CA THR A 122 -2.15 -5.06 2.30
C THR A 122 -2.21 -6.51 2.77
N ALA A 123 -2.28 -6.74 4.07
CA ALA A 123 -2.50 -8.06 4.64
C ALA A 123 -3.17 -7.92 6.01
N ARG A 124 -3.47 -9.05 6.66
CA ARG A 124 -3.94 -9.04 8.04
C ARG A 124 -3.47 -10.27 8.79
N PHE A 125 -2.86 -10.05 9.94
CA PHE A 125 -2.56 -11.10 10.90
C PHE A 125 -3.09 -10.67 12.27
N LYS A 126 -4.12 -11.37 12.75
CA LYS A 126 -4.85 -11.01 13.99
C LYS A 126 -5.32 -9.53 13.94
N ASN A 127 -4.79 -8.70 14.84
CA ASN A 127 -5.08 -7.28 14.97
C ASN A 127 -3.98 -6.39 14.36
N ILE A 128 -3.14 -6.92 13.48
CA ILE A 128 -2.09 -6.20 12.78
C ILE A 128 -2.45 -6.13 11.29
N ILE A 129 -2.44 -4.93 10.75
CA ILE A 129 -2.66 -4.63 9.33
C ILE A 129 -1.44 -3.85 8.84
N PRO A 130 -0.51 -4.44 8.08
CA PRO A 130 0.51 -3.68 7.36
C PRO A 130 -0.17 -2.78 6.32
N ILE A 131 0.43 -1.62 6.08
CA ILE A 131 -0.11 -0.61 5.17
C ILE A 131 0.86 -0.35 4.02
N ASP A 132 0.31 -0.12 2.85
CA ASP A 132 0.99 0.55 1.74
C ASP A 132 0.38 1.94 1.59
N ILE A 133 1.24 2.95 1.41
CA ILE A 133 0.85 4.33 1.23
C ILE A 133 1.69 4.98 0.14
N GLU A 134 1.01 5.60 -0.82
CA GLU A 134 1.68 6.32 -1.90
C GLU A 134 0.98 7.63 -2.23
N THR A 135 1.75 8.64 -2.62
CA THR A 135 1.29 9.91 -3.19
C THR A 135 2.06 10.19 -4.48
N GLU A 136 1.35 10.52 -5.56
CA GLU A 136 1.96 10.95 -6.82
C GLU A 136 2.91 12.13 -6.60
N ASN A 137 4.05 12.13 -7.30
CA ASN A 137 5.16 13.08 -7.09
C ASN A 137 4.72 14.55 -7.04
N THR A 138 3.85 14.97 -7.96
CA THR A 138 3.33 16.35 -8.08
C THR A 138 2.34 16.75 -6.96
N HIS A 139 1.88 15.78 -6.17
CA HIS A 139 0.96 15.97 -5.04
C HIS A 139 1.62 15.71 -3.68
N ARG A 140 2.92 15.36 -3.63
CA ARG A 140 3.69 15.18 -2.39
C ARG A 140 3.90 16.52 -1.65
N ARG A 141 4.27 16.42 -0.36
CA ARG A 141 4.50 17.56 0.56
C ARG A 141 3.28 18.49 0.78
N LYS A 142 2.07 17.95 0.57
CA LYS A 142 0.79 18.66 0.80
C LYS A 142 -0.03 18.06 1.95
N GLY A 143 0.56 17.18 2.76
CA GLY A 143 -0.10 16.55 3.91
C GLY A 143 -1.06 15.40 3.59
N LEU A 144 -1.22 15.00 2.31
CA LEU A 144 -2.16 13.94 1.90
C LEU A 144 -1.91 12.62 2.63
N ALA A 145 -0.69 12.11 2.56
CA ALA A 145 -0.32 10.86 3.21
C ALA A 145 -0.62 10.88 4.73
N TYR A 146 -0.36 12.01 5.38
CA TYR A 146 -0.62 12.18 6.81
C TYR A 146 -2.13 12.10 7.10
N VAL A 147 -2.96 12.84 6.36
CA VAL A 147 -4.42 12.81 6.52
C VAL A 147 -4.99 11.41 6.25
N LEU A 148 -4.49 10.71 5.23
CA LEU A 148 -4.87 9.33 4.94
C LEU A 148 -4.53 8.38 6.10
N ILE A 149 -3.34 8.50 6.70
CA ILE A 149 -2.95 7.74 7.91
C ILE A 149 -3.90 8.02 9.07
N GLN A 150 -4.29 9.28 9.27
CA GLN A 150 -5.20 9.64 10.37
C GLN A 150 -6.55 8.94 10.25
N HIS A 151 -7.15 8.94 9.04
CA HIS A 151 -8.38 8.23 8.76
C HIS A 151 -8.22 6.71 8.95
N PHE A 152 -7.17 6.13 8.38
CA PHE A 152 -6.92 4.69 8.46
C PHE A 152 -6.73 4.20 9.89
N VAL A 153 -5.92 4.90 10.70
CA VAL A 153 -5.70 4.54 12.11
C VAL A 153 -6.99 4.65 12.92
N ASN A 154 -7.85 5.63 12.62
CA ASN A 154 -9.13 5.79 13.32
C ASN A 154 -10.14 4.66 13.02
N GLU A 155 -10.01 3.96 11.89
CA GLU A 155 -10.78 2.74 11.60
C GLU A 155 -10.20 1.51 12.31
N CYS A 156 -8.89 1.51 12.58
CA CYS A 156 -8.20 0.37 13.21
C CYS A 156 -8.30 0.34 14.74
N VAL A 157 -8.44 1.50 15.38
CA VAL A 157 -8.48 1.69 16.84
C VAL A 157 -9.89 2.03 17.27
#